data_AF-A0A1B6FE84-F1
#
_entry.id   AF-A0A1B6FE84-F1
#
_cell.length_a   1.000
_cell.length_b   1.000
_cell.length_c   1.000
_cell.angle_alpha   90.00
_cell.angle_beta   90.00
_cell.angle_gamma   90.00
#
_symmetry.space_group_name_H-M   'P 1'
#
loop_
_entity.id
_entity.type
_entity.pdbx_description
1 polymer ?
#
loop_
_entity_poly.entity_id
_entity_poly.type
_entity_poly.pdbx_seq_one_letter_code
_entity_poly.pdbx_strand_id
1 'polypeptide(L)'
;LLRLSLISWLSRRSLPSLADTLTFSQLITSVCNIAGNRVQEPAWWGEVRSMLRDSVSPHLAVVAAAVCKAVALTMEETAMMTASAGTDDSETKSSDWEKVTQESCTWSLLISQLEDVALISSVLRHKPVCSRTPTLYCLPYDPPELSLQNVCSKGRGCVSELVARWVASGGLEPTLLLETSRMSSSSPESERSGSAGVGVVEGQTLSAECGEEARPTSDDQVRILDRLSVLRRQFPYSLADSVLLANITWEYILVWSRQVDQLQTLQAAITCLRVIPSPHLKHGVCSLMWTMHLRARFESTIRLINKVGKVPKERLCRQDIGLSEIQIADFFSICSDFFDIFMESRVLSEESPKEPVRHEGLWESSAVPPLQQLALEQTPANYDLLLLLSQCARALHLLAVFSLRTTRPLTAFFDSIGQSALFADVSAHTQLPSHVVDSALTEARTQFLLRAVSAATATITHHDGEYNMASAIEWMKQCLLLAADWSIAADPLRRQQCYELYARGHDRLGEEVLVSVNNTSALGCQLLTVAGLRLKLSMGESNRQLKEQIAHMSPALSTWISNLNEVPVEPTELADTLELVVVVSSLLEENSDNKRLATLLLDALAHIVNRGEQNDR
;
A
#
# COMPACT_ATOMS: atom_id res chain seq x y z
N LEU A 1 -14.60 26.14 48.32
CA LEU A 1 -15.67 25.11 48.38
C LEU A 1 -16.01 24.60 47.00
N LEU A 2 -16.48 25.45 46.06
CA LEU A 2 -16.85 25.04 44.70
C LEU A 2 -15.78 24.20 43.97
N ARG A 3 -14.52 24.67 43.96
CA ARG A 3 -13.39 23.93 43.38
C ARG A 3 -13.18 22.56 44.01
N LEU A 4 -13.28 22.44 45.34
CA LEU A 4 -13.13 21.16 46.04
C LEU A 4 -14.26 20.19 45.71
N SER A 5 -15.49 20.70 45.63
CA SER A 5 -16.67 19.92 45.21
C SER A 5 -16.49 19.36 43.80
N LEU A 6 -15.99 20.17 42.86
CA LEU A 6 -15.73 19.76 41.48
C LEU A 6 -14.58 18.75 41.39
N ILE A 7 -13.45 18.98 42.08
CA ILE A 7 -12.34 18.01 42.12
C ILE A 7 -12.80 16.67 42.68
N SER A 8 -13.56 16.68 43.77
CA SER A 8 -14.12 15.47 44.36
C SER A 8 -15.05 14.74 43.38
N TRP A 9 -15.87 15.46 42.63
CA TRP A 9 -16.75 14.87 41.62
C TRP A 9 -15.99 14.27 40.45
N LEU A 10 -15.03 15.00 39.88
CA LEU A 10 -14.28 14.58 38.69
C LEU A 10 -13.29 13.44 38.96
N SER A 11 -12.90 13.25 40.23
CA SER A 11 -12.02 12.15 40.67
C SER A 11 -12.73 10.81 40.90
N ARG A 12 -14.06 10.73 40.68
CA ARG A 12 -14.82 9.50 40.88
C ARG A 12 -14.39 8.41 39.90
N ARG A 13 -14.29 7.17 40.40
CA ARG A 13 -13.93 5.99 39.61
C ARG A 13 -15.12 5.29 38.96
N SER A 14 -16.33 5.54 39.46
CA SER A 14 -17.57 4.94 38.99
C SER A 14 -18.51 5.99 38.41
N LEU A 15 -19.37 5.54 37.47
CA LEU A 15 -20.45 6.35 36.94
C LEU A 15 -21.38 6.81 38.09
N PRO A 16 -21.82 8.07 38.08
CA PRO A 16 -22.70 8.60 39.11
C PRO A 16 -24.12 8.03 38.99
N SER A 17 -24.70 7.67 40.13
CA SER A 17 -26.12 7.39 40.22
C SER A 17 -26.93 8.70 40.15
N LEU A 18 -28.22 8.60 39.86
CA LEU A 18 -29.11 9.77 39.91
C LEU A 18 -29.07 10.47 41.28
N ALA A 19 -29.02 9.69 42.37
CA ALA A 19 -28.92 10.20 43.73
C ALA A 19 -27.61 10.98 43.96
N ASP A 20 -26.49 10.50 43.41
CA ASP A 20 -25.21 11.22 43.48
C ASP A 20 -25.30 12.56 42.77
N THR A 21 -25.89 12.58 41.57
CA THR A 21 -26.07 13.80 40.77
C THR A 21 -26.97 14.82 41.47
N LEU A 22 -28.06 14.37 42.11
CA LEU A 22 -28.93 15.24 42.91
C LEU A 22 -28.21 15.82 44.13
N THR A 23 -27.44 14.99 44.84
CA THR A 23 -26.63 15.43 46.00
C THR A 23 -25.59 16.45 45.56
N PHE A 24 -24.93 16.21 44.42
CA PHE A 24 -23.98 17.15 43.84
C PHE A 24 -24.65 18.46 43.44
N SER A 25 -25.82 18.42 42.81
CA SER A 25 -26.60 19.62 42.49
C SER A 25 -26.94 20.45 43.72
N GLN A 26 -27.47 19.83 44.78
CA GLN A 26 -27.79 20.50 46.05
C GLN A 26 -26.55 21.15 46.69
N LEU A 27 -25.40 20.48 46.63
CA LEU A 27 -24.13 20.99 47.11
C LEU A 27 -23.70 22.24 46.33
N ILE A 28 -23.77 22.19 45.00
CA ILE A 28 -23.42 23.33 44.13
C ILE A 28 -24.37 24.50 44.40
N THR A 29 -25.68 24.28 44.47
CA THR A 29 -26.67 25.30 44.82
C THR A 29 -26.37 25.95 46.17
N SER A 30 -26.05 25.14 47.19
CA SER A 30 -25.72 25.64 48.53
C SER A 30 -24.46 26.51 48.52
N VAL A 31 -23.44 26.11 47.77
CA VAL A 31 -22.20 26.89 47.60
C VAL A 31 -22.46 28.20 46.85
N CYS A 32 -23.31 28.20 45.82
CA CYS A 32 -23.74 29.40 45.10
C CYS A 32 -24.51 30.37 46.01
N ASN A 33 -25.45 29.86 46.82
CA ASN A 33 -26.20 30.66 47.79
C ASN A 33 -25.29 31.34 48.82
N ILE A 34 -24.24 30.65 49.29
CA ILE A 34 -23.23 31.22 50.19
C ILE A 34 -22.39 32.30 49.49
N ALA A 35 -22.09 32.13 48.20
CA ALA A 35 -21.29 33.07 47.44
C ALA A 35 -22.05 34.37 47.06
N GLY A 36 -23.38 34.33 47.04
CA GLY A 36 -24.24 35.50 46.79
C GLY A 36 -23.95 36.15 45.44
N ASN A 37 -23.85 37.49 45.41
CA ASN A 37 -23.68 38.27 44.18
C ASN A 37 -22.41 37.94 43.39
N ARG A 38 -21.41 37.30 44.02
CA ARG A 38 -20.17 36.89 43.33
C ARG A 38 -20.40 35.85 42.23
N VAL A 39 -21.52 35.12 42.28
CA VAL A 39 -21.91 34.15 41.25
C VAL A 39 -22.24 34.82 39.91
N GLN A 40 -22.61 36.11 39.94
CA GLN A 40 -22.91 36.89 38.75
C GLN A 40 -21.65 37.44 38.05
N GLU A 41 -20.47 37.31 38.67
CA GLU A 41 -19.21 37.70 38.05
C GLU A 41 -18.87 36.71 36.90
N PRO A 42 -18.59 37.18 35.67
CA PRO A 42 -18.26 36.30 34.54
C PRO A 42 -17.08 35.35 34.82
N ALA A 43 -16.14 35.79 35.66
CA ALA A 43 -14.97 35.01 36.05
C ALA A 43 -15.34 33.77 36.90
N TRP A 44 -16.42 33.82 37.68
CA TRP A 44 -16.81 32.74 38.60
C TRP A 44 -17.09 31.45 37.84
N TRP A 45 -18.00 31.49 36.86
CA TRP A 45 -18.30 30.36 36.00
C TRP A 45 -17.20 30.10 34.97
N GLY A 46 -16.38 31.10 34.63
CA GLY A 46 -15.18 30.91 33.80
C GLY A 46 -14.21 29.88 34.40
N GLU A 47 -13.92 29.98 35.70
CA GLU A 47 -13.03 29.02 36.39
C GLU A 47 -13.61 27.60 36.42
N VAL A 48 -14.93 27.47 36.64
CA VAL A 48 -15.62 26.18 36.62
C VAL A 48 -15.48 25.53 35.25
N ARG A 49 -15.78 26.29 34.20
CA ARG A 49 -15.67 25.81 32.81
C ARG A 49 -14.25 25.40 32.46
N SER A 50 -13.23 26.12 32.94
CA SER A 50 -11.83 25.72 32.77
C SER A 50 -11.54 24.36 33.41
N MET A 51 -11.92 24.15 34.67
CA MET A 51 -11.71 22.86 35.35
C MET A 51 -12.44 21.70 34.64
N LEU A 52 -13.63 21.95 34.09
CA LEU A 52 -14.37 20.95 33.33
C LEU A 52 -13.71 20.65 31.97
N ARG A 53 -13.15 21.66 31.29
CA ARG A 53 -12.37 21.49 30.04
C ARG A 53 -11.11 20.65 30.25
N ASP A 54 -10.46 20.81 31.41
CA ASP A 54 -9.20 20.12 31.75
C ASP A 54 -9.40 18.69 32.29
N SER A 55 -10.64 18.30 32.59
CA SER A 55 -10.94 16.99 33.17
C SER A 55 -10.61 15.83 32.21
N VAL A 56 -9.85 14.84 32.70
CA VAL A 56 -9.59 13.55 32.02
C VAL A 56 -10.74 12.54 32.15
N SER A 57 -11.83 12.94 32.79
CA SER A 57 -13.08 12.16 32.90
C SER A 57 -14.22 12.88 32.18
N PRO A 58 -14.29 12.83 30.82
CA PRO A 58 -15.24 13.62 30.05
C PRO A 58 -16.71 13.35 30.43
N HIS A 59 -17.07 12.08 30.66
CA HIS A 59 -18.40 11.68 31.10
C HIS A 59 -18.85 12.35 32.40
N LEU A 60 -17.96 12.50 33.39
CA LEU A 60 -18.24 13.21 34.63
C LEU A 60 -18.30 14.73 34.42
N ALA A 61 -17.47 15.24 33.52
CA ALA A 61 -17.44 16.65 33.16
C ALA A 61 -18.73 17.10 32.47
N VAL A 62 -19.32 16.28 31.58
CA VAL A 62 -20.63 16.54 30.97
C VAL A 62 -21.71 16.68 32.04
N VAL A 63 -21.81 15.71 32.95
CA VAL A 63 -22.82 15.74 34.01
C VAL A 63 -22.61 16.94 34.93
N ALA A 64 -21.37 17.23 35.31
CA ALA A 64 -21.06 18.40 36.12
C ALA A 64 -21.38 19.72 35.41
N ALA A 65 -21.10 19.83 34.11
CA ALA A 65 -21.45 21.00 33.30
C ALA A 65 -22.96 21.21 33.22
N ALA A 66 -23.74 20.13 33.02
CA ALA A 66 -25.19 20.19 33.01
C ALA A 66 -25.77 20.64 34.36
N VAL A 67 -25.25 20.10 35.47
CA VAL A 67 -25.64 20.52 36.82
C VAL A 67 -25.27 21.98 37.06
N CYS A 68 -24.05 22.40 36.72
CA CYS A 68 -23.62 23.80 36.88
C CYS A 68 -24.45 24.76 36.03
N LYS A 69 -24.80 24.39 34.79
CA LYS A 69 -25.71 25.16 33.93
C LYS A 69 -27.09 25.31 34.58
N ALA A 70 -27.67 24.21 35.08
CA ALA A 70 -28.98 24.25 35.74
C ALA A 70 -28.96 25.17 36.97
N VAL A 71 -27.92 25.06 37.81
CA VAL A 71 -27.76 25.96 38.96
C VAL A 71 -27.59 27.41 38.51
N ALA A 72 -26.74 27.69 37.51
CA ALA A 72 -26.55 29.04 36.99
C ALA A 72 -27.86 29.67 36.51
N LEU A 73 -28.69 28.93 35.75
CA LEU A 73 -30.00 29.39 35.30
C LEU A 73 -30.95 29.68 36.45
N THR A 74 -31.02 28.81 37.47
CA THR A 74 -31.86 29.08 38.65
C THR A 74 -31.41 30.32 39.44
N MET A 75 -30.11 30.59 39.48
CA MET A 75 -29.56 31.79 40.12
C MET A 75 -29.86 33.05 39.31
N GLU A 76 -29.83 32.97 37.97
CA GLU A 76 -30.23 34.07 37.07
C GLU A 76 -31.73 34.37 37.21
N GLU A 77 -32.59 33.36 37.18
CA GLU A 77 -34.04 33.51 37.35
C GLU A 77 -34.40 34.14 38.70
N THR A 78 -33.80 33.66 39.78
CA THR A 78 -34.02 34.22 41.13
C THR A 78 -33.54 35.66 41.22
N ALA A 79 -32.37 35.99 40.64
CA ALA A 79 -31.89 37.36 40.57
C ALA A 79 -32.84 38.28 39.79
N MET A 80 -33.35 37.83 38.63
CA MET A 80 -34.32 38.59 37.83
C MET A 80 -35.64 38.83 38.59
N MET A 81 -36.16 37.81 39.30
CA MET A 81 -37.35 37.96 40.15
C MET A 81 -37.14 38.93 41.31
N THR A 82 -35.95 38.92 41.94
CA THR A 82 -35.64 39.89 43.01
C THR A 82 -35.45 41.32 42.48
N ALA A 83 -34.95 41.48 41.25
CA ALA A 83 -34.78 42.78 40.62
C ALA A 83 -36.13 43.39 40.18
N SER A 84 -37.06 42.57 39.69
CA SER A 84 -38.40 43.03 39.28
C SER A 84 -39.33 43.31 40.47
N ALA A 85 -39.13 42.64 41.61
CA ALA A 85 -39.86 42.90 42.86
C ALA A 85 -39.50 44.26 43.51
N GLY A 86 -38.43 44.92 43.07
CA GLY A 86 -38.00 46.24 43.56
C GLY A 86 -38.51 47.45 42.76
N THR A 87 -39.22 47.22 41.65
CA THR A 87 -39.76 48.27 40.76
C THR A 87 -41.27 48.10 40.62
N ASP A 88 -42.03 48.92 41.36
CA ASP A 88 -43.46 49.15 41.11
C ASP A 88 -43.61 49.93 39.80
N ASP A 89 -43.69 49.24 38.66
CA ASP A 89 -44.30 49.82 37.45
C ASP A 89 -45.04 48.75 36.64
N SER A 90 -46.35 48.98 36.52
CA SER A 90 -47.37 48.08 36.00
C SER A 90 -47.48 48.05 34.47
N GLU A 91 -46.39 48.23 33.72
CA GLU A 91 -46.43 48.27 32.25
C GLU A 91 -45.20 47.61 31.60
N THR A 92 -45.07 46.29 31.67
CA THR A 92 -44.31 45.49 30.67
C THR A 92 -44.63 43.99 30.80
N LYS A 93 -45.92 43.62 30.74
CA LYS A 93 -46.33 42.23 30.47
C LYS A 93 -46.25 41.88 28.98
N SER A 94 -45.10 42.14 28.33
CA SER A 94 -44.89 41.81 26.92
C SER A 94 -43.43 41.51 26.56
N SER A 95 -42.75 40.70 27.37
CA SER A 95 -41.53 40.04 26.90
C SER A 95 -41.39 38.64 27.51
N ASP A 96 -42.34 37.76 27.20
CA ASP A 96 -42.22 36.29 27.35
C ASP A 96 -41.25 35.68 26.33
N TRP A 97 -40.32 36.47 25.78
CA TRP A 97 -39.23 35.96 24.98
C TRP A 97 -38.10 35.58 25.93
N GLU A 98 -37.91 34.28 26.16
CA GLU A 98 -36.72 33.73 26.83
C GLU A 98 -35.48 34.41 26.23
N LYS A 99 -34.88 35.34 26.98
CA LYS A 99 -33.61 35.93 26.59
C LYS A 99 -32.57 34.85 26.77
N VAL A 100 -32.18 34.21 25.67
CA VAL A 100 -31.02 33.33 25.64
C VAL A 100 -29.82 34.14 26.10
N THR A 101 -29.41 33.94 27.36
CA THR A 101 -28.26 34.65 27.92
C THR A 101 -26.99 34.16 27.24
N GLN A 102 -26.02 35.06 27.10
CA GLN A 102 -24.68 34.68 26.61
C GLN A 102 -24.10 33.53 27.44
N GLU A 103 -24.35 33.53 28.75
CA GLU A 103 -23.92 32.48 29.66
C GLU A 103 -24.62 31.14 29.33
N SER A 104 -25.94 31.11 29.11
CA SER A 104 -26.66 29.91 28.67
C SER A 104 -26.12 29.33 27.36
N CYS A 105 -25.82 30.18 26.36
CA CYS A 105 -25.17 29.77 25.12
C CYS A 105 -23.80 29.13 25.38
N THR A 106 -22.97 29.77 26.20
CA THR A 106 -21.61 29.28 26.48
C THR A 106 -21.59 27.97 27.26
N TRP A 107 -22.55 27.74 28.16
CA TRP A 107 -22.73 26.44 28.83
C TRP A 107 -23.20 25.36 27.85
N SER A 108 -24.16 25.68 26.99
CA SER A 108 -24.68 24.73 25.99
C SER A 108 -23.58 24.30 25.02
N LEU A 109 -22.76 25.24 24.55
CA LEU A 109 -21.60 24.95 23.71
C LEU A 109 -20.58 24.06 24.44
N LEU A 110 -20.26 24.37 25.70
CA LEU A 110 -19.34 23.55 26.49
C LEU A 110 -19.87 22.12 26.69
N ILE A 111 -21.16 21.97 27.03
CA ILE A 111 -21.78 20.65 27.21
C ILE A 111 -21.67 19.84 25.92
N SER A 112 -22.05 20.42 24.78
CA SER A 112 -21.92 19.76 23.47
C SER A 112 -20.48 19.32 23.19
N GLN A 113 -19.50 20.21 23.40
CA GLN A 113 -18.09 19.88 23.22
C GLN A 113 -17.61 18.76 24.18
N LEU A 114 -18.10 18.73 25.41
CA LEU A 114 -17.76 17.68 26.38
C LEU A 114 -18.44 16.35 26.02
N GLU A 115 -19.65 16.38 25.46
CA GLU A 115 -20.36 15.19 24.96
C GLU A 115 -19.59 14.55 23.80
N ASP A 116 -19.06 15.36 22.89
CA ASP A 116 -18.19 14.91 21.79
C ASP A 116 -16.95 14.18 22.32
N VAL A 117 -16.24 14.77 23.28
CA VAL A 117 -15.05 14.15 23.88
C VAL A 117 -15.42 12.91 24.70
N ALA A 118 -16.58 12.90 25.37
CA ALA A 118 -17.08 11.73 26.08
C ALA A 118 -17.41 10.58 25.15
N LEU A 119 -18.01 10.85 23.98
CA LEU A 119 -18.27 9.86 22.96
C LEU A 119 -16.97 9.24 22.44
N ILE A 120 -16.00 10.08 22.03
CA ILE A 120 -14.68 9.61 21.60
C ILE A 120 -14.02 8.77 22.69
N SER A 121 -13.97 9.27 23.94
CA SER A 121 -13.38 8.56 25.07
C SER A 121 -14.05 7.21 25.34
N SER A 122 -15.38 7.11 25.17
CA SER A 122 -16.10 5.87 25.39
C SER A 122 -15.73 4.78 24.37
N VAL A 123 -15.53 5.15 23.09
CA VAL A 123 -15.18 4.23 22.02
C VAL A 123 -13.70 3.82 22.10
N LEU A 124 -12.82 4.79 22.33
CA LEU A 124 -11.37 4.60 22.31
C LEU A 124 -10.79 4.02 23.62
N ARG A 125 -11.58 3.93 24.70
CA ARG A 125 -11.09 3.41 26.00
C ARG A 125 -10.52 1.99 25.92
N HIS A 126 -11.04 1.17 25.03
CA HIS A 126 -10.66 -0.23 24.91
C HIS A 126 -10.08 -0.52 23.53
N LYS A 127 -8.95 -1.23 23.53
CA LYS A 127 -8.35 -1.75 22.30
C LYS A 127 -9.38 -2.60 21.55
N PRO A 128 -9.51 -2.46 20.21
CA PRO A 128 -10.28 -3.38 19.41
C PRO A 128 -9.80 -4.82 19.59
N VAL A 129 -10.72 -5.79 19.57
CA VAL A 129 -10.36 -7.20 19.54
C VAL A 129 -9.79 -7.52 18.16
N CYS A 130 -8.52 -7.89 18.06
CA CYS A 130 -7.94 -8.36 16.80
C CYS A 130 -8.56 -9.73 16.45
N SER A 131 -8.95 -9.89 15.20
CA SER A 131 -9.32 -11.20 14.66
C SER A 131 -8.19 -12.21 14.86
N ARG A 132 -8.54 -13.50 14.96
CA ARG A 132 -7.57 -14.59 15.05
C ARG A 132 -6.65 -14.66 13.82
N THR A 133 -7.13 -14.18 12.68
CA THR A 133 -6.39 -14.05 11.42
C THR A 133 -6.52 -12.60 10.95
N PRO A 134 -5.71 -11.67 11.49
CA PRO A 134 -5.79 -10.26 11.09
C PRO A 134 -5.29 -10.12 9.64
N THR A 135 -5.96 -9.29 8.85
CA THR A 135 -5.59 -9.04 7.45
C THR A 135 -4.41 -8.09 7.35
N LEU A 136 -4.32 -7.13 8.27
CA LEU A 136 -3.17 -6.24 8.45
C LEU A 136 -2.51 -6.43 9.81
N TYR A 137 -1.24 -6.01 9.91
CA TYR A 137 -0.49 -6.02 11.16
C TYR A 137 -1.18 -5.17 12.25
N CYS A 138 -1.57 -5.76 13.38
CA CYS A 138 -2.20 -5.01 14.48
C CYS A 138 -1.16 -4.13 15.21
N LEU A 139 -1.29 -2.80 15.13
CA LEU A 139 -0.43 -1.89 15.89
C LEU A 139 -0.61 -2.01 17.42
N PRO A 140 0.42 -1.68 18.22
CA PRO A 140 0.26 -1.49 19.66
C PRO A 140 -0.72 -0.35 19.94
N TYR A 141 -1.45 -0.44 21.06
CA TYR A 141 -2.46 0.55 21.42
C TYR A 141 -2.43 0.87 22.90
N ASP A 142 -2.19 2.14 23.18
CA ASP A 142 -2.30 2.73 24.51
C ASP A 142 -3.53 3.65 24.55
N PRO A 143 -4.52 3.39 25.43
CA PRO A 143 -5.71 4.22 25.53
C PRO A 143 -5.37 5.67 25.86
N PRO A 144 -5.85 6.65 25.10
CA PRO A 144 -5.49 8.06 25.31
C PRO A 144 -6.21 8.65 26.52
N GLU A 145 -5.49 9.46 27.30
CA GLU A 145 -6.11 10.36 28.29
C GLU A 145 -6.69 11.59 27.57
N LEU A 146 -8.01 11.70 27.55
CA LEU A 146 -8.74 12.72 26.79
C LEU A 146 -9.41 13.72 27.72
N SER A 147 -9.10 15.00 27.49
CA SER A 147 -9.82 16.16 28.00
C SER A 147 -10.18 17.06 26.84
N LEU A 148 -11.19 17.93 27.01
CA LEU A 148 -11.57 18.88 25.97
C LEU A 148 -10.41 19.85 25.66
N GLN A 149 -9.67 20.26 26.68
CA GLN A 149 -8.48 21.09 26.49
C GLN A 149 -7.41 20.38 25.64
N ASN A 150 -7.13 19.10 25.89
CA ASN A 150 -6.15 18.32 25.13
C ASN A 150 -6.57 18.15 23.65
N VAL A 151 -7.87 17.99 23.39
CA VAL A 151 -8.38 17.85 22.02
C VAL A 151 -8.29 19.21 21.29
N CYS A 152 -8.73 20.29 21.94
CA CYS A 152 -8.65 21.65 21.39
C CYS A 152 -7.21 22.11 21.12
N SER A 153 -6.24 21.74 21.97
CA SER A 153 -4.83 22.11 21.77
C SER A 153 -4.18 21.37 20.60
N LYS A 154 -4.59 20.13 20.34
CA LYS A 154 -4.12 19.34 19.19
C LYS A 154 -4.74 19.80 17.87
N GLY A 155 -5.93 20.40 17.92
CA GLY A 155 -6.56 21.03 16.77
C GLY A 155 -7.39 20.10 15.91
N ARG A 156 -7.66 20.55 14.67
CA ARG A 156 -8.60 19.93 13.73
C ARG A 156 -8.23 18.49 13.33
N GLY A 157 -6.97 18.09 13.43
CA GLY A 157 -6.51 16.73 13.13
C GLY A 157 -6.65 15.74 14.29
N CYS A 158 -6.97 16.20 15.50
CA CYS A 158 -6.90 15.36 16.69
C CYS A 158 -7.83 14.15 16.62
N VAL A 159 -9.08 14.34 16.17
CA VAL A 159 -10.09 13.27 16.12
C VAL A 159 -9.66 12.18 15.14
N SER A 160 -9.25 12.57 13.93
CA SER A 160 -8.84 11.63 12.88
C SER A 160 -7.59 10.83 13.29
N GLU A 161 -6.60 11.47 13.93
CA GLU A 161 -5.42 10.79 14.48
C GLU A 161 -5.78 9.78 15.58
N LEU A 162 -6.62 10.19 16.54
CA LEU A 162 -7.01 9.32 17.66
C LEU A 162 -7.77 8.08 17.19
N VAL A 163 -8.70 8.27 16.26
CA VAL A 163 -9.48 7.18 15.68
C VAL A 163 -8.61 6.30 14.78
N ALA A 164 -7.70 6.88 13.99
CA ALA A 164 -6.77 6.12 13.16
C ALA A 164 -5.89 5.18 13.98
N ARG A 165 -5.32 5.63 15.11
CA ARG A 165 -4.54 4.77 16.03
C ARG A 165 -5.36 3.60 16.56
N TRP A 166 -6.61 3.87 16.93
CA TRP A 166 -7.51 2.84 17.40
C TRP A 166 -7.84 1.83 16.30
N VAL A 167 -8.23 2.28 15.11
CA VAL A 167 -8.54 1.40 13.96
C VAL A 167 -7.31 0.57 13.55
N ALA A 168 -6.14 1.18 13.43
CA ALA A 168 -4.90 0.49 13.05
C ALA A 168 -4.49 -0.60 14.06
N SER A 169 -4.90 -0.46 15.32
CA SER A 169 -4.65 -1.49 16.34
C SER A 169 -5.56 -2.72 16.24
N GLY A 170 -6.60 -2.66 15.39
CA GLY A 170 -7.54 -3.76 15.13
C GLY A 170 -7.20 -4.62 13.90
N GLY A 171 -6.20 -4.24 13.10
CA GLY A 171 -5.73 -5.04 11.95
C GLY A 171 -6.79 -5.28 10.87
N LEU A 172 -7.70 -4.30 10.67
CA LEU A 172 -8.78 -4.38 9.70
C LEU A 172 -8.29 -4.24 8.26
N GLU A 173 -9.01 -4.86 7.33
CA GLU A 173 -8.81 -4.63 5.90
C GLU A 173 -9.29 -3.21 5.53
N PRO A 174 -8.49 -2.40 4.81
CA PRO A 174 -8.82 -0.99 4.57
C PRO A 174 -10.09 -0.76 3.75
N THR A 175 -10.42 -1.68 2.83
CA THR A 175 -11.62 -1.64 1.98
C THR A 175 -12.91 -1.66 2.80
N LEU A 176 -12.93 -2.38 3.92
CA LEU A 176 -14.07 -2.46 4.85
C LEU A 176 -14.40 -1.11 5.51
N LEU A 177 -13.47 -0.16 5.50
CA LEU A 177 -13.68 1.17 6.08
C LEU A 177 -14.45 2.11 5.15
N LEU A 178 -14.54 1.81 3.84
CA LEU A 178 -15.22 2.68 2.88
C LEU A 178 -16.74 2.64 3.07
N GLU A 179 -17.40 3.79 3.27
CA GLU A 179 -18.88 3.84 3.37
C GLU A 179 -19.56 3.62 2.03
N THR A 180 -18.93 4.03 0.93
CA THR A 180 -19.42 3.82 -0.44
C THR A 180 -19.65 2.33 -0.75
N SER A 181 -18.85 1.43 -0.16
CA SER A 181 -19.01 -0.03 -0.29
C SER A 181 -20.21 -0.59 0.50
N ARG A 182 -20.73 0.17 1.47
CA ARG A 182 -21.88 -0.23 2.31
C ARG A 182 -23.21 0.27 1.78
N MET A 183 -23.22 1.37 1.03
CA MET A 183 -24.44 1.86 0.38
C MET A 183 -24.78 1.09 -0.90
N SER A 184 -23.78 0.57 -1.62
CA SER A 184 -23.99 -0.30 -2.78
C SER A 184 -24.57 -1.67 -2.42
N SER A 185 -24.43 -2.10 -1.16
CA SER A 185 -25.05 -3.33 -0.63
C SER A 185 -26.42 -3.11 0.02
N SER A 186 -26.89 -1.87 0.13
CA SER A 186 -28.15 -1.50 0.79
C SER A 186 -29.12 -0.72 -0.11
N SER A 187 -29.16 -1.01 -1.42
CA SER A 187 -30.25 -0.50 -2.27
C SER A 187 -31.48 -1.41 -2.11
N PRO A 188 -32.62 -0.90 -1.61
CA PRO A 188 -33.86 -1.66 -1.60
C PRO A 188 -34.45 -1.72 -3.02
N GLU A 189 -35.14 -2.81 -3.28
CA GLU A 189 -35.89 -3.14 -4.50
C GLU A 189 -36.55 -1.92 -5.18
N SER A 190 -36.21 -1.70 -6.45
CA SER A 190 -37.06 -0.91 -7.34
C SER A 190 -37.79 -1.86 -8.29
N GLU A 191 -39.02 -2.18 -7.92
CA GLU A 191 -39.97 -2.84 -8.82
C GLU A 191 -40.28 -1.95 -10.03
N ARG A 192 -40.20 -2.58 -11.21
CA ARG A 192 -41.06 -2.38 -12.39
C ARG A 192 -41.06 -0.99 -13.05
N SER A 193 -40.43 -0.96 -14.23
CA SER A 193 -41.08 -0.44 -15.44
C SER A 193 -40.54 -1.19 -16.65
N GLY A 194 -41.42 -1.92 -17.32
CA GLY A 194 -41.10 -2.60 -18.57
C GLY A 194 -41.16 -1.64 -19.75
N SER A 195 -40.25 -1.83 -20.71
CA SER A 195 -40.51 -1.64 -22.14
C SER A 195 -39.37 -2.27 -22.93
N ALA A 196 -39.73 -3.24 -23.79
CA ALA A 196 -38.85 -3.79 -24.79
C ALA A 196 -38.37 -2.70 -25.77
N GLY A 197 -37.11 -2.77 -26.16
CA GLY A 197 -36.50 -1.88 -27.16
C GLY A 197 -35.08 -2.32 -27.45
N VAL A 198 -34.94 -3.22 -28.44
CA VAL A 198 -33.68 -3.71 -28.99
C VAL A 198 -32.85 -2.55 -29.54
N GLY A 199 -31.59 -2.48 -29.15
CA GLY A 199 -30.62 -1.52 -29.69
C GLY A 199 -29.21 -1.81 -29.16
N VAL A 200 -28.46 -2.59 -29.93
CA VAL A 200 -27.03 -2.87 -29.71
C VAL A 200 -26.24 -1.58 -29.90
N VAL A 201 -25.44 -1.19 -28.89
CA VAL A 201 -24.27 -0.32 -29.07
C VAL A 201 -23.13 -0.87 -28.21
N GLU A 202 -22.05 -1.24 -28.90
CA GLU A 202 -20.76 -1.66 -28.36
C GLU A 202 -20.06 -0.54 -27.57
N GLY A 203 -19.22 -0.94 -26.60
CA GLY A 203 -18.05 -0.16 -26.22
C GLY A 203 -18.08 0.47 -24.83
N GLN A 204 -17.99 -0.35 -23.78
CA GLN A 204 -17.33 0.01 -22.52
C GLN A 204 -16.94 -1.29 -21.81
N THR A 205 -15.71 -1.76 -22.07
CA THR A 205 -15.06 -2.79 -21.25
C THR A 205 -14.72 -2.17 -19.91
N LEU A 206 -15.64 -2.30 -18.95
CA LEU A 206 -15.32 -2.21 -17.53
C LEU A 206 -14.28 -3.30 -17.24
N SER A 207 -13.12 -2.90 -16.73
CA SER A 207 -12.10 -3.83 -16.24
C SER A 207 -12.69 -4.59 -15.05
N ALA A 208 -13.05 -5.85 -15.28
CA ALA A 208 -13.35 -6.80 -14.23
C ALA A 208 -12.03 -7.17 -13.53
N GLU A 209 -11.56 -6.31 -12.63
CA GLU A 209 -10.49 -6.68 -11.71
C GLU A 209 -11.06 -7.51 -10.56
N CYS A 210 -10.56 -8.74 -10.48
CA CYS A 210 -10.54 -9.63 -9.31
C CYS A 210 -11.83 -9.72 -8.49
N GLY A 211 -12.68 -10.69 -8.82
CA GLY A 211 -13.66 -11.22 -7.87
C GLY A 211 -12.93 -11.94 -6.73
N GLU A 212 -12.53 -11.21 -5.69
CA GLU A 212 -12.32 -11.84 -4.38
C GLU A 212 -13.70 -12.27 -3.86
N GLU A 213 -13.87 -13.57 -3.61
CA GLU A 213 -15.03 -14.09 -2.90
C GLU A 213 -15.18 -13.32 -1.58
N ALA A 214 -16.34 -12.70 -1.36
CA ALA A 214 -16.62 -11.91 -0.17
C ALA A 214 -16.46 -12.78 1.09
N ARG A 215 -15.31 -12.65 1.76
CA ARG A 215 -15.07 -13.32 3.04
C ARG A 215 -16.09 -12.79 4.04
N PRO A 216 -16.81 -13.66 4.78
CA PRO A 216 -17.74 -13.20 5.80
C PRO A 216 -16.98 -12.37 6.84
N THR A 217 -17.47 -11.15 7.09
CA THR A 217 -16.90 -10.28 8.13
C THR A 217 -17.11 -10.95 9.49
N SER A 218 -16.04 -11.04 10.28
CA SER A 218 -16.12 -11.64 11.62
C SER A 218 -16.89 -10.74 12.60
N ASP A 219 -17.53 -11.33 13.61
CA ASP A 219 -18.27 -10.60 14.66
C ASP A 219 -17.44 -9.47 15.30
N ASP A 220 -16.13 -9.68 15.48
CA ASP A 220 -15.22 -8.69 16.04
C ASP A 220 -15.02 -7.50 15.09
N GLN A 221 -14.90 -7.75 13.79
CA GLN A 221 -14.82 -6.69 12.77
C GLN A 221 -16.12 -5.88 12.74
N VAL A 222 -17.28 -6.54 12.79
CA VAL A 222 -18.59 -5.86 12.82
C VAL A 222 -18.68 -4.90 14.01
N ARG A 223 -18.25 -5.31 15.21
CA ARG A 223 -18.25 -4.43 16.40
C ARG A 223 -17.38 -3.19 16.26
N ILE A 224 -16.22 -3.31 15.61
CA ILE A 224 -15.33 -2.17 15.36
C ILE A 224 -16.00 -1.19 14.40
N LEU A 225 -16.61 -1.73 13.34
CA LEU A 225 -17.28 -0.95 12.30
C LEU A 225 -18.54 -0.26 12.82
N ASP A 226 -19.31 -0.91 13.70
CA ASP A 226 -20.47 -0.32 14.37
C ASP A 226 -20.06 0.87 15.22
N ARG A 227 -19.02 0.72 16.04
CA ARG A 227 -18.48 1.82 16.86
C ARG A 227 -17.94 2.96 16.01
N LEU A 228 -17.25 2.64 14.91
CA LEU A 228 -16.78 3.64 13.95
C LEU A 228 -17.95 4.40 13.31
N SER A 229 -19.05 3.72 12.98
CA SER A 229 -20.24 4.36 12.40
C SER A 229 -20.86 5.41 13.34
N VAL A 230 -20.85 5.15 14.65
CA VAL A 230 -21.31 6.12 15.65
C VAL A 230 -20.41 7.35 15.64
N LEU A 231 -19.09 7.17 15.59
CA LEU A 231 -18.15 8.28 15.52
C LEU A 231 -18.29 9.07 14.21
N ARG A 232 -18.50 8.41 13.07
CA ARG A 232 -18.67 9.07 11.77
C ARG A 232 -19.92 9.94 11.69
N ARG A 233 -21.01 9.53 12.34
CA ARG A 233 -22.21 10.36 12.45
C ARG A 233 -21.93 11.67 13.20
N GLN A 234 -21.05 11.63 14.20
CA GLN A 234 -20.68 12.82 14.97
C GLN A 234 -19.57 13.65 14.31
N PHE A 235 -18.62 13.01 13.63
CA PHE A 235 -17.44 13.65 13.02
C PHE A 235 -17.30 13.30 11.53
N PRO A 236 -18.25 13.73 10.67
CA PRO A 236 -18.30 13.29 9.28
C PRO A 236 -17.15 13.81 8.42
N TYR A 237 -16.52 14.93 8.79
CA TYR A 237 -15.42 15.50 8.01
C TYR A 237 -14.07 14.97 8.48
N SER A 238 -13.86 14.89 9.80
CA SER A 238 -12.66 14.30 10.39
C SER A 238 -12.54 12.81 10.08
N LEU A 239 -13.66 12.09 9.96
CA LEU A 239 -13.69 10.65 9.72
C LEU A 239 -14.21 10.27 8.32
N ALA A 240 -14.22 11.24 7.40
CA ALA A 240 -14.42 10.98 5.98
C ALA A 240 -13.40 9.94 5.49
N ASP A 241 -13.82 9.07 4.56
CA ASP A 241 -13.06 7.89 4.14
C ASP A 241 -11.60 8.19 3.81
N SER A 242 -11.36 9.19 2.95
CA SER A 242 -10.01 9.57 2.55
C SER A 242 -9.18 10.11 3.71
N VAL A 243 -9.79 10.88 4.62
CA VAL A 243 -9.11 11.49 5.77
C VAL A 243 -8.71 10.42 6.78
N LEU A 244 -9.63 9.50 7.10
CA LEU A 244 -9.37 8.41 8.02
C LEU A 244 -8.27 7.47 7.47
N LEU A 245 -8.39 7.05 6.21
CA LEU A 245 -7.40 6.17 5.56
C LEU A 245 -6.02 6.84 5.45
N ALA A 246 -5.96 8.14 5.16
CA ALA A 246 -4.71 8.91 5.19
C ALA A 246 -4.05 8.87 6.57
N ASN A 247 -4.82 9.09 7.64
CA ASN A 247 -4.28 9.03 9.00
C ASN A 247 -3.89 7.60 9.41
N ILE A 248 -4.64 6.56 9.02
CA ILE A 248 -4.26 5.16 9.27
C ILE A 248 -2.94 4.82 8.57
N THR A 249 -2.82 5.20 7.29
CA THR A 249 -1.57 5.08 6.52
C THR A 249 -0.42 5.77 7.25
N TRP A 250 -0.68 6.96 7.78
CA TRP A 250 0.30 7.76 8.53
C TRP A 250 0.78 7.09 9.82
N GLU A 251 -0.12 6.47 10.57
CA GLU A 251 0.24 5.73 11.79
C GLU A 251 1.15 4.53 11.49
N TYR A 252 0.85 3.77 10.43
CA TYR A 252 1.71 2.66 10.01
C TYR A 252 3.11 3.11 9.56
N ILE A 253 3.21 4.16 8.73
CA ILE A 253 4.51 4.66 8.27
C ILE A 253 5.33 5.28 9.42
N LEU A 254 4.68 5.92 10.40
CA LEU A 254 5.36 6.42 11.60
C LEU A 254 5.94 5.28 12.44
N VAL A 255 5.21 4.18 12.63
CA VAL A 255 5.73 3.00 13.33
C VAL A 255 6.90 2.40 12.56
N TRP A 256 6.77 2.21 11.25
CA TRP A 256 7.87 1.72 10.41
C TRP A 256 9.10 2.62 10.50
N SER A 257 8.94 3.95 10.46
CA SER A 257 10.06 4.90 10.51
C SER A 257 10.91 4.78 11.78
N ARG A 258 10.31 4.29 12.87
CA ARG A 258 10.98 4.00 14.15
C ARG A 258 11.59 2.60 14.18
N GLN A 259 10.97 1.62 13.51
CA GLN A 259 11.36 0.21 13.47
C GLN A 259 11.38 -0.29 12.02
N VAL A 260 12.41 0.13 11.31
CA VAL A 260 12.53 -0.02 9.85
C VAL A 260 12.65 -1.46 9.36
N ASP A 261 13.08 -2.38 10.21
CA ASP A 261 13.16 -3.80 9.93
C ASP A 261 11.80 -4.52 10.03
N GLN A 262 10.74 -3.85 10.47
CA GLN A 262 9.36 -4.37 10.43
C GLN A 262 8.68 -4.03 9.10
N LEU A 263 9.08 -4.67 8.00
CA LEU A 263 8.51 -4.39 6.68
C LEU A 263 6.99 -4.64 6.58
N GLN A 264 6.42 -5.46 7.45
CA GLN A 264 4.97 -5.70 7.54
C GLN A 264 4.19 -4.41 7.86
N THR A 265 4.75 -3.50 8.66
CA THR A 265 4.10 -2.20 8.93
C THR A 265 4.19 -1.28 7.73
N LEU A 266 5.29 -1.33 6.98
CA LEU A 266 5.40 -0.58 5.73
C LEU A 266 4.41 -1.11 4.69
N GLN A 267 4.32 -2.44 4.51
CA GLN A 267 3.34 -3.06 3.63
C GLN A 267 1.91 -2.67 4.02
N ALA A 268 1.58 -2.68 5.31
CA ALA A 268 0.26 -2.24 5.79
C ALA A 268 -0.02 -0.76 5.46
N ALA A 269 0.98 0.13 5.57
CA ALA A 269 0.86 1.52 5.13
C ALA A 269 0.51 1.60 3.64
N ILE A 270 1.21 0.85 2.79
CA ILE A 270 0.97 0.83 1.33
C ILE A 270 -0.42 0.26 1.00
N THR A 271 -0.87 -0.79 1.71
CA THR A 271 -2.22 -1.33 1.53
C THR A 271 -3.31 -0.32 1.90
N CYS A 272 -3.14 0.44 2.98
CA CYS A 272 -4.06 1.53 3.33
C CYS A 272 -4.03 2.68 2.32
N LEU A 273 -2.84 3.08 1.87
CA LEU A 273 -2.60 4.15 0.92
C LEU A 273 -3.33 3.90 -0.41
N ARG A 274 -3.26 2.66 -0.91
CA ARG A 274 -3.89 2.23 -2.18
C ARG A 274 -5.39 2.51 -2.22
N VAL A 275 -6.07 2.35 -1.09
CA VAL A 275 -7.53 2.39 -0.99
C VAL A 275 -8.06 3.82 -0.76
N ILE A 276 -7.21 4.84 -0.53
CA ILE A 276 -7.65 6.23 -0.35
C ILE A 276 -8.47 6.71 -1.56
N PRO A 277 -9.76 7.08 -1.41
CA PRO A 277 -10.59 7.44 -2.55
C PRO A 277 -10.18 8.74 -3.24
N SER A 278 -9.86 9.79 -2.47
CA SER A 278 -9.50 11.10 -3.02
C SER A 278 -8.11 11.06 -3.69
N PRO A 279 -8.01 11.28 -5.02
CA PRO A 279 -6.72 11.27 -5.71
C PRO A 279 -5.77 12.37 -5.23
N HIS A 280 -6.31 13.56 -4.96
CA HIS A 280 -5.54 14.71 -4.43
C HIS A 280 -4.94 14.41 -3.07
N LEU A 281 -5.73 13.86 -2.15
CA LEU A 281 -5.22 13.51 -0.82
C LEU A 281 -4.23 12.35 -0.89
N LYS A 282 -4.53 11.31 -1.69
CA LYS A 282 -3.62 10.17 -1.92
C LYS A 282 -2.27 10.65 -2.45
N HIS A 283 -2.25 11.51 -3.47
CA HIS A 283 -1.03 12.12 -4.02
C HIS A 283 -0.24 12.88 -2.95
N GLY A 284 -0.92 13.74 -2.18
CA GLY A 284 -0.29 14.50 -1.11
C GLY A 284 0.33 13.62 -0.01
N VAL A 285 -0.37 12.55 0.38
CA VAL A 285 0.14 11.57 1.34
C VAL A 285 1.35 10.83 0.77
N CYS A 286 1.34 10.44 -0.51
CA CYS A 286 2.50 9.86 -1.18
C CYS A 286 3.71 10.82 -1.14
N SER A 287 3.52 12.09 -1.49
CA SER A 287 4.58 13.11 -1.44
C SER A 287 5.19 13.26 -0.04
N LEU A 288 4.35 13.31 0.99
CA LEU A 288 4.79 13.38 2.38
C LEU A 288 5.54 12.12 2.83
N MET A 289 5.01 10.92 2.52
CA MET A 289 5.64 9.64 2.84
C MET A 289 7.00 9.50 2.16
N TRP A 290 7.09 9.87 0.87
CA TRP A 290 8.33 9.87 0.12
C TRP A 290 9.36 10.77 0.79
N THR A 291 9.02 12.04 0.98
CA THR A 291 9.95 13.06 1.46
C THR A 291 10.41 12.80 2.89
N MET A 292 9.51 12.38 3.78
CA MET A 292 9.81 12.29 5.21
C MET A 292 10.31 10.91 5.68
N HIS A 293 9.94 9.82 5.00
CA HIS A 293 10.20 8.47 5.51
C HIS A 293 10.94 7.56 4.52
N LEU A 294 10.61 7.61 3.23
CA LEU A 294 11.14 6.64 2.26
C LEU A 294 12.42 7.10 1.55
N ARG A 295 12.50 8.37 1.12
CA ARG A 295 13.55 8.88 0.23
C ARG A 295 14.95 8.58 0.75
N ALA A 296 15.26 8.99 1.97
CA ALA A 296 16.60 8.81 2.55
C ALA A 296 17.01 7.33 2.60
N ARG A 297 16.04 6.44 2.88
CA ARG A 297 16.29 5.00 2.95
C ARG A 297 16.50 4.39 1.57
N PHE A 298 15.63 4.75 0.63
CA PHE A 298 15.74 4.34 -0.77
C PHE A 298 17.10 4.77 -1.35
N GLU A 299 17.46 6.05 -1.22
CA GLU A 299 18.71 6.59 -1.73
C GLU A 299 19.95 5.91 -1.12
N SER A 300 19.97 5.66 0.19
CA SER A 300 21.08 4.96 0.85
C SER A 300 21.20 3.51 0.34
N THR A 301 20.07 2.85 0.12
CA THR A 301 20.03 1.48 -0.40
C THR A 301 20.58 1.41 -1.83
N ILE A 302 20.11 2.28 -2.73
CA ILE A 302 20.57 2.28 -4.12
C ILE A 302 22.04 2.70 -4.22
N ARG A 303 22.53 3.63 -3.38
CA ARG A 303 23.95 4.02 -3.35
C ARG A 303 24.84 2.86 -2.91
N LEU A 304 24.42 2.11 -1.90
CA LEU A 304 25.19 0.98 -1.40
C LEU A 304 25.21 -0.18 -2.41
N ILE A 305 24.07 -0.53 -3.01
CA ILE A 305 24.00 -1.49 -4.12
C ILE A 305 24.84 -1.00 -5.31
N ASN A 306 24.81 0.30 -5.62
CA ASN A 306 25.61 0.84 -6.70
C ASN A 306 27.12 0.63 -6.47
N LYS A 307 27.56 0.78 -5.22
CA LYS A 307 28.96 0.59 -4.82
C LYS A 307 29.38 -0.88 -4.83
N VAL A 308 28.51 -1.78 -4.36
CA VAL A 308 28.82 -3.21 -4.20
C VAL A 308 28.59 -4.00 -5.50
N GLY A 309 27.67 -3.56 -6.35
CA GLY A 309 27.28 -4.22 -7.59
C GLY A 309 26.33 -5.41 -7.43
N LYS A 310 25.84 -5.65 -6.21
CA LYS A 310 24.85 -6.67 -5.84
C LYS A 310 24.24 -6.31 -4.49
N VAL A 311 23.31 -7.12 -3.99
CA VAL A 311 22.80 -6.98 -2.62
C VAL A 311 24.00 -7.02 -1.64
N PRO A 312 24.14 -6.01 -0.76
CA PRO A 312 25.21 -5.99 0.24
C PRO A 312 25.03 -7.11 1.26
N LYS A 313 26.13 -7.56 1.87
CA LYS A 313 26.06 -8.58 2.93
C LYS A 313 25.36 -8.04 4.17
N GLU A 314 24.73 -8.92 4.95
CA GLU A 314 23.99 -8.63 6.19
C GLU A 314 24.58 -7.49 7.04
N ARG A 315 25.87 -7.54 7.37
CA ARG A 315 26.54 -6.52 8.20
C ARG A 315 26.42 -5.11 7.62
N LEU A 316 26.63 -4.95 6.31
CA LEU A 316 26.54 -3.65 5.65
C LEU A 316 25.09 -3.20 5.52
N CYS A 317 24.16 -4.11 5.23
CA CYS A 317 22.73 -3.79 5.19
C CYS A 317 22.25 -3.26 6.55
N ARG A 318 22.56 -3.96 7.64
CA ARG A 318 22.16 -3.53 9.00
C ARG A 318 22.78 -2.20 9.40
N GLN A 319 24.04 -1.97 9.04
CA GLN A 319 24.77 -0.77 9.43
C GLN A 319 24.33 0.48 8.65
N ASP A 320 24.25 0.38 7.32
CA ASP A 320 24.09 1.55 6.45
C ASP A 320 22.64 1.76 5.99
N ILE A 321 21.86 0.67 5.95
CA ILE A 321 20.45 0.68 5.50
C ILE A 321 19.51 0.42 6.68
N GLY A 322 19.91 -0.30 7.72
CA GLY A 322 19.01 -0.70 8.83
C GLY A 322 18.07 -1.87 8.49
N LEU A 323 18.18 -2.45 7.28
CA LEU A 323 17.44 -3.64 6.85
C LEU A 323 18.36 -4.87 6.86
N SER A 324 17.80 -6.07 6.89
CA SER A 324 18.58 -7.31 6.63
C SER A 324 18.79 -7.55 5.14
N GLU A 325 19.75 -8.41 4.78
CA GLU A 325 20.05 -8.81 3.40
C GLU A 325 18.83 -9.42 2.70
N ILE A 326 18.09 -10.28 3.41
CA ILE A 326 16.88 -10.95 2.88
C ILE A 326 15.71 -9.97 2.65
N GLN A 327 15.67 -8.87 3.41
CA GLN A 327 14.59 -7.88 3.34
C GLN A 327 14.76 -6.86 2.20
N ILE A 328 15.92 -6.81 1.55
CA ILE A 328 16.18 -5.83 0.49
C ILE A 328 15.26 -6.06 -0.71
N ALA A 329 14.99 -7.32 -1.06
CA ALA A 329 14.05 -7.66 -2.12
C ALA A 329 12.63 -7.15 -1.78
N ASP A 330 12.12 -7.53 -0.60
CA ASP A 330 10.81 -7.09 -0.11
C ASP A 330 10.69 -5.56 -0.06
N PHE A 331 11.72 -4.87 0.41
CA PHE A 331 11.73 -3.41 0.47
C PHE A 331 11.56 -2.78 -0.93
N PHE A 332 12.28 -3.27 -1.94
CA PHE A 332 12.10 -2.76 -3.30
C PHE A 332 10.76 -3.15 -3.91
N SER A 333 10.23 -4.33 -3.59
CA SER A 333 8.86 -4.70 -3.96
C SER A 333 7.84 -3.71 -3.41
N ILE A 334 7.94 -3.38 -2.11
CA ILE A 334 7.05 -2.42 -1.45
C ILE A 334 7.23 -1.01 -2.04
N CYS A 335 8.46 -0.61 -2.38
CA CYS A 335 8.72 0.66 -3.06
C CYS A 335 8.12 0.69 -4.48
N SER A 336 8.18 -0.40 -5.24
CA SER A 336 7.54 -0.49 -6.56
C SER A 336 6.02 -0.28 -6.45
N ASP A 337 5.36 -0.99 -5.53
CA ASP A 337 3.94 -0.80 -5.22
C ASP A 337 3.62 0.65 -4.84
N PHE A 338 4.46 1.27 -4.00
CA PHE A 338 4.32 2.67 -3.61
C PHE A 338 4.41 3.61 -4.80
N PHE A 339 5.39 3.44 -5.70
CA PHE A 339 5.54 4.31 -6.85
C PHE A 339 4.41 4.14 -7.87
N ASP A 340 3.89 2.93 -8.05
CA ASP A 340 2.73 2.70 -8.91
C ASP A 340 1.51 3.46 -8.38
N ILE A 341 1.24 3.40 -7.06
CA ILE A 341 0.17 4.20 -6.43
C ILE A 341 0.45 5.71 -6.56
N PHE A 342 1.70 6.14 -6.41
CA PHE A 342 2.07 7.55 -6.48
C PHE A 342 1.85 8.10 -7.90
N MET A 343 2.30 7.36 -8.93
CA MET A 343 2.08 7.71 -10.33
C MET A 343 0.58 7.73 -10.68
N GLU A 344 -0.17 6.70 -10.29
CA GLU A 344 -1.62 6.62 -10.52
C GLU A 344 -2.34 7.82 -9.88
N SER A 345 -2.08 8.08 -8.59
CA SER A 345 -2.68 9.21 -7.88
C SER A 345 -2.30 10.56 -8.48
N ARG A 346 -1.10 10.67 -9.05
CA ARG A 346 -0.63 11.89 -9.72
C ARG A 346 -1.43 12.16 -10.99
N VAL A 347 -1.70 11.14 -11.80
CA VAL A 347 -2.50 11.26 -13.03
C VAL A 347 -3.96 11.56 -12.68
N LEU A 348 -4.57 10.76 -11.80
CA LEU A 348 -5.97 10.92 -11.41
C LEU A 348 -6.26 12.26 -10.72
N SER A 349 -5.29 12.84 -10.01
CA SER A 349 -5.44 14.19 -9.41
C SER A 349 -5.41 15.32 -10.43
N GLU A 350 -4.86 15.13 -11.64
CA GLU A 350 -4.97 16.15 -12.71
C GLU A 350 -6.35 16.16 -13.36
N GLU A 351 -6.93 14.98 -13.51
CA GLU A 351 -8.20 14.79 -14.19
C GLU A 351 -9.41 15.12 -13.31
N SER A 352 -9.25 15.04 -11.98
CA SER A 352 -10.33 15.24 -11.00
C SER A 352 -10.37 16.66 -10.42
N PRO A 353 -11.55 17.25 -10.20
CA PRO A 353 -11.66 18.56 -9.56
C PRO A 353 -11.27 18.48 -8.08
N LYS A 354 -10.68 19.57 -7.56
CA LYS A 354 -10.36 19.69 -6.12
C LYS A 354 -11.64 19.91 -5.32
N GLU A 355 -11.88 19.04 -4.34
CA GLU A 355 -12.98 19.19 -3.39
C GLU A 355 -12.63 20.19 -2.28
N PRO A 356 -13.61 20.99 -1.79
CA PRO A 356 -13.37 21.92 -0.71
C PRO A 356 -13.14 21.18 0.61
N VAL A 357 -12.09 21.56 1.34
CA VAL A 357 -11.81 21.04 2.68
C VAL A 357 -12.86 21.56 3.66
N ARG A 358 -13.45 20.65 4.44
CA ARG A 358 -14.44 20.96 5.48
C ARG A 358 -13.94 20.46 6.83
N HIS A 359 -14.39 21.12 7.89
CA HIS A 359 -14.05 20.77 9.27
C HIS A 359 -15.28 20.93 10.16
N GLU A 360 -15.31 20.20 11.27
CA GLU A 360 -16.27 20.44 12.34
C GLU A 360 -15.95 21.78 13.03
N GLY A 361 -16.97 22.58 13.34
CA GLY A 361 -16.82 23.90 13.99
C GLY A 361 -16.33 23.84 15.44
N LEU A 362 -16.11 22.64 15.99
CA LEU A 362 -15.73 22.42 17.38
C LEU A 362 -14.24 22.66 17.65
N TRP A 363 -13.40 22.63 16.61
CA TRP A 363 -11.94 22.44 16.74
C TRP A 363 -11.07 23.65 16.34
N GLU A 364 -11.58 24.88 16.50
CA GLU A 364 -11.00 26.10 15.89
C GLU A 364 -9.70 26.64 16.54
N SER A 365 -9.09 25.96 17.51
CA SER A 365 -8.12 26.57 18.44
C SER A 365 -6.63 26.18 18.27
N SER A 366 -6.19 25.56 17.17
CA SER A 366 -4.78 25.16 17.01
C SER A 366 -4.10 25.76 15.78
N ALA A 367 -2.82 26.09 15.94
CA ALA A 367 -1.93 26.53 14.87
C ALA A 367 -1.34 25.37 14.05
N VAL A 368 -1.49 24.11 14.49
CA VAL A 368 -0.93 22.95 13.79
C VAL A 368 -1.90 22.50 12.69
N PRO A 369 -1.48 22.51 11.40
CA PRO A 369 -2.34 22.06 10.31
C PRO A 369 -2.54 20.53 10.39
N PRO A 370 -3.77 20.03 10.14
CA PRO A 370 -4.02 18.60 10.09
C PRO A 370 -3.31 17.95 8.88
N LEU A 371 -3.05 16.64 8.96
CA LEU A 371 -2.43 15.87 7.88
C LEU A 371 -3.12 16.10 6.52
N GLN A 372 -4.46 16.16 6.51
CA GLN A 372 -5.23 16.43 5.30
C GLN A 372 -4.81 17.75 4.63
N GLN A 373 -4.65 18.81 5.41
CA GLN A 373 -4.24 20.11 4.89
C GLN A 373 -2.80 20.05 4.37
N LEU A 374 -1.87 19.48 5.16
CA LEU A 374 -0.47 19.32 4.77
C LEU A 374 -0.31 18.54 3.45
N ALA A 375 -1.11 17.48 3.29
CA ALA A 375 -1.10 16.66 2.09
C ALA A 375 -1.66 17.42 0.88
N LEU A 376 -2.79 18.12 1.02
CA LEU A 376 -3.41 18.89 -0.07
C LEU A 376 -2.57 20.11 -0.50
N GLU A 377 -1.71 20.61 0.38
CA GLU A 377 -0.76 21.70 0.11
C GLU A 377 0.53 21.22 -0.58
N GLN A 378 0.73 19.91 -0.76
CA GLN A 378 1.92 19.41 -1.43
C GLN A 378 2.00 19.87 -2.88
N THR A 379 3.22 20.16 -3.33
CA THR A 379 3.49 20.42 -4.73
C THR A 379 3.25 19.15 -5.56
N PRO A 380 2.60 19.24 -6.73
CA PRO A 380 2.44 18.10 -7.61
C PRO A 380 3.80 17.51 -7.98
N ALA A 381 3.91 16.19 -7.86
CA ALA A 381 5.12 15.46 -8.21
C ALA A 381 5.34 15.49 -9.74
N ASN A 382 6.60 15.53 -10.16
CA ASN A 382 6.97 15.39 -11.56
C ASN A 382 6.81 13.91 -11.96
N TYR A 383 5.95 13.65 -12.95
CA TYR A 383 5.62 12.28 -13.36
C TYR A 383 6.82 11.52 -13.92
N ASP A 384 7.67 12.18 -14.71
CA ASP A 384 8.85 11.54 -15.31
C ASP A 384 9.90 11.17 -14.25
N LEU A 385 10.02 11.97 -13.18
CA LEU A 385 10.85 11.60 -12.02
C LEU A 385 10.29 10.39 -11.28
N LEU A 386 8.96 10.32 -11.10
CA LEU A 386 8.31 9.16 -10.50
C LEU A 386 8.54 7.90 -11.34
N LEU A 387 8.42 8.01 -12.67
CA LEU A 387 8.68 6.92 -13.60
C LEU A 387 10.13 6.45 -13.50
N LEU A 388 11.10 7.37 -13.45
CA LEU A 388 12.52 7.05 -13.30
C LEU A 388 12.82 6.32 -11.97
N LEU A 389 12.22 6.79 -10.87
CA LEU A 389 12.34 6.15 -9.56
C LEU A 389 11.69 4.75 -9.55
N SER A 390 10.54 4.59 -10.20
CA SER A 390 9.85 3.30 -10.36
C SER A 390 10.70 2.30 -11.15
N GLN A 391 11.27 2.73 -12.28
CA GLN A 391 12.21 1.90 -13.06
C GLN A 391 13.42 1.46 -12.22
N CYS A 392 13.97 2.36 -11.41
CA CYS A 392 15.07 2.05 -10.49
C CYS A 392 14.66 1.02 -9.44
N ALA A 393 13.49 1.20 -8.81
CA ALA A 393 12.95 0.26 -7.84
C ALA A 393 12.75 -1.13 -8.45
N ARG A 394 12.10 -1.24 -9.61
CA ARG A 394 11.86 -2.52 -10.31
C ARG A 394 13.17 -3.20 -10.73
N ALA A 395 14.13 -2.44 -11.29
CA ALA A 395 15.43 -2.99 -11.68
C ALA A 395 16.20 -3.55 -10.47
N LEU A 396 16.19 -2.83 -9.35
CA LEU A 396 16.87 -3.27 -8.13
C LEU A 396 16.12 -4.37 -7.40
N HIS A 397 14.80 -4.45 -7.54
CA HIS A 397 13.99 -5.57 -7.09
C HIS A 397 14.40 -6.86 -7.80
N LEU A 398 14.45 -6.87 -9.14
CA LEU A 398 14.92 -8.01 -9.93
C LEU A 398 16.36 -8.40 -9.57
N LEU A 399 17.24 -7.41 -9.40
CA LEU A 399 18.62 -7.63 -8.97
C LEU A 399 18.68 -8.31 -7.59
N ALA A 400 17.83 -7.90 -6.65
CA ALA A 400 17.81 -8.43 -5.30
C ALA A 400 17.21 -9.85 -5.23
N VAL A 401 16.02 -10.05 -5.79
CA VAL A 401 15.31 -11.35 -5.78
C VAL A 401 16.15 -12.43 -6.44
N PHE A 402 16.73 -12.14 -7.60
CA PHE A 402 17.54 -13.11 -8.34
C PHE A 402 19.03 -13.09 -7.98
N SER A 403 19.42 -12.29 -6.98
CA SER A 403 20.83 -12.17 -6.54
C SER A 403 21.80 -11.86 -7.68
N LEU A 404 21.37 -11.04 -8.64
CA LEU A 404 22.15 -10.69 -9.83
C LEU A 404 23.32 -9.78 -9.47
N ARG A 405 24.39 -9.88 -10.27
CA ARG A 405 25.58 -9.03 -10.13
C ARG A 405 25.70 -8.12 -11.34
N THR A 406 25.81 -6.82 -11.11
CA THR A 406 26.02 -5.82 -12.16
C THR A 406 27.03 -4.81 -11.63
N THR A 407 28.10 -4.51 -12.37
CA THR A 407 29.07 -3.50 -11.95
C THR A 407 28.46 -2.11 -12.06
N ARG A 408 28.47 -1.33 -10.98
CA ARG A 408 27.85 0.01 -10.92
C ARG A 408 26.42 0.05 -11.52
N PRO A 409 25.44 -0.65 -10.93
CA PRO A 409 24.07 -0.76 -11.44
C PRO A 409 23.44 0.56 -11.89
N LEU A 410 23.64 1.67 -11.16
CA LEU A 410 23.06 2.95 -11.57
C LEU A 410 23.66 3.47 -12.89
N THR A 411 24.95 3.24 -13.12
CA THR A 411 25.62 3.59 -14.38
C THR A 411 25.28 2.62 -15.50
N ALA A 412 25.00 1.36 -15.18
CA ALA A 412 24.57 0.36 -16.14
C ALA A 412 23.11 0.55 -16.59
N PHE A 413 22.28 1.15 -15.75
CA PHE A 413 20.84 1.30 -16.00
C PHE A 413 20.41 2.72 -16.35
N PHE A 414 21.21 3.74 -16.02
CA PHE A 414 20.85 5.14 -16.25
C PHE A 414 22.03 5.95 -16.79
N ASP A 415 21.76 6.89 -17.68
CA ASP A 415 22.74 7.88 -18.14
C ASP A 415 23.11 8.85 -17.01
N SER A 416 24.05 9.76 -17.25
CA SER A 416 24.50 10.70 -16.22
C SER A 416 23.39 11.64 -15.76
N ILE A 417 22.48 12.04 -16.66
CA ILE A 417 21.33 12.89 -16.37
C ILE A 417 20.34 12.14 -15.48
N GLY A 418 19.97 10.91 -15.85
CA GLY A 418 19.08 10.05 -15.07
C GLY A 418 19.66 9.72 -13.69
N GLN A 419 20.96 9.44 -13.60
CA GLN A 419 21.63 9.24 -12.31
C GLN A 419 21.49 10.44 -11.38
N SER A 420 21.60 11.67 -11.91
CA SER A 420 21.40 12.89 -11.13
C SER A 420 19.93 13.06 -10.72
N ALA A 421 19.02 12.84 -11.67
CA ALA A 421 17.58 12.98 -11.48
C ALA A 421 17.00 12.02 -10.42
N LEU A 422 17.58 10.82 -10.26
CA LEU A 422 17.20 9.86 -9.20
C LEU A 422 17.35 10.42 -7.77
N PHE A 423 18.16 11.45 -7.57
CA PHE A 423 18.38 12.10 -6.27
C PHE A 423 17.75 13.49 -6.18
N ALA A 424 17.04 13.93 -7.22
CA ALA A 424 16.32 15.20 -7.22
C ALA A 424 15.12 15.14 -6.28
N ASP A 425 14.61 16.32 -5.91
CA ASP A 425 13.30 16.38 -5.28
C ASP A 425 12.22 15.91 -6.25
N VAL A 426 11.23 15.16 -5.76
CA VAL A 426 10.21 14.55 -6.62
C VAL A 426 9.32 15.60 -7.30
N SER A 427 9.26 16.81 -6.76
CA SER A 427 8.54 17.95 -7.35
C SER A 427 9.43 18.89 -8.17
N ALA A 428 10.72 18.57 -8.30
CA ALA A 428 11.66 19.42 -9.01
C ALA A 428 11.45 19.38 -10.54
N HIS A 429 11.82 20.49 -11.18
CA HIS A 429 11.87 20.61 -12.64
C HIS A 429 13.32 20.43 -13.10
N THR A 430 13.83 19.21 -12.99
CA THR A 430 15.20 18.87 -13.40
C THR A 430 15.29 18.48 -14.86
N GLN A 431 16.50 18.51 -15.42
CA GLN A 431 16.76 17.89 -16.72
C GLN A 431 16.50 16.38 -16.62
N LEU A 432 15.77 15.85 -17.58
CA LEU A 432 15.42 14.43 -17.68
C LEU A 432 16.22 13.77 -18.81
N PRO A 433 16.45 12.44 -18.74
CA PRO A 433 17.12 11.70 -19.81
C PRO A 433 16.45 11.96 -21.16
N SER A 434 17.26 12.14 -22.21
CA SER A 434 16.72 12.31 -23.57
C SER A 434 16.19 11.00 -24.12
N HIS A 435 15.25 11.05 -25.08
CA HIS A 435 14.79 9.87 -25.82
C HIS A 435 15.86 9.27 -26.74
N VAL A 436 17.03 9.91 -26.90
CA VAL A 436 18.14 9.38 -27.71
C VAL A 436 18.83 8.28 -26.92
N VAL A 437 18.70 7.05 -27.42
CA VAL A 437 19.16 5.87 -26.69
C VAL A 437 20.63 5.61 -26.99
N ASP A 438 21.48 5.71 -25.96
CA ASP A 438 22.86 5.25 -26.03
C ASP A 438 22.88 3.73 -26.26
N SER A 439 23.56 3.28 -27.32
CA SER A 439 23.63 1.87 -27.68
C SER A 439 24.34 1.04 -26.60
N ALA A 440 25.34 1.60 -25.92
CA ALA A 440 26.04 0.92 -24.83
C ALA A 440 25.13 0.73 -23.62
N LEU A 441 24.33 1.74 -23.28
CA LEU A 441 23.34 1.67 -22.21
C LEU A 441 22.24 0.66 -22.53
N THR A 442 21.75 0.66 -23.77
CA THR A 442 20.73 -0.28 -24.27
C THR A 442 21.22 -1.72 -24.15
N GLU A 443 22.46 -1.97 -24.56
CA GLU A 443 23.09 -3.28 -24.47
C GLU A 443 23.23 -3.73 -23.01
N ALA A 444 23.72 -2.86 -22.12
CA ALA A 444 23.87 -3.17 -20.70
C ALA A 444 22.52 -3.53 -20.03
N ARG A 445 21.47 -2.76 -20.32
CA ARG A 445 20.10 -3.02 -19.85
C ARG A 445 19.54 -4.32 -20.42
N THR A 446 19.74 -4.58 -21.72
CA THR A 446 19.30 -5.81 -22.38
C THR A 446 19.97 -7.02 -21.73
N GLN A 447 21.30 -7.01 -21.58
CA GLN A 447 22.05 -8.10 -20.93
C GLN A 447 21.65 -8.33 -19.47
N PHE A 448 21.27 -7.27 -18.74
CA PHE A 448 20.69 -7.42 -17.41
C PHE A 448 19.34 -8.15 -17.45
N LEU A 449 18.44 -7.73 -18.33
CA LEU A 449 17.12 -8.34 -18.47
C LEU A 449 17.19 -9.80 -18.95
N LEU A 450 18.10 -10.14 -19.88
CA LEU A 450 18.28 -11.54 -20.31
C LEU A 450 18.65 -12.46 -19.13
N ARG A 451 19.53 -11.99 -18.24
CA ARG A 451 19.89 -12.73 -17.02
C ARG A 451 18.73 -12.83 -16.02
N ALA A 452 17.90 -11.78 -15.92
CA ALA A 452 16.70 -11.82 -15.11
C ALA A 452 15.67 -12.81 -15.68
N VAL A 453 15.50 -12.88 -17.00
CA VAL A 453 14.65 -13.88 -17.66
C VAL A 453 15.15 -15.30 -17.39
N SER A 454 16.45 -15.56 -17.50
CA SER A 454 17.03 -16.88 -17.14
C SER A 454 16.72 -17.26 -15.69
N ALA A 455 16.84 -16.32 -14.75
CA ALA A 455 16.54 -16.57 -13.34
C ALA A 455 15.03 -16.74 -13.09
N ALA A 456 14.17 -15.99 -13.79
CA ALA A 456 12.73 -16.12 -13.73
C ALA A 456 12.27 -17.51 -14.22
N THR A 457 12.77 -17.98 -15.36
CA THR A 457 12.48 -19.32 -15.89
C THR A 457 12.94 -20.42 -14.94
N ALA A 458 14.03 -20.21 -14.19
CA ALA A 458 14.50 -21.15 -13.17
C ALA A 458 13.57 -21.29 -11.95
N THR A 459 12.54 -20.44 -11.81
CA THR A 459 11.53 -20.58 -10.75
C THR A 459 10.42 -21.58 -11.08
N ILE A 460 10.37 -22.08 -12.33
CA ILE A 460 9.42 -23.12 -12.72
C ILE A 460 9.74 -24.40 -11.94
N THR A 461 8.72 -24.98 -11.34
CA THR A 461 8.80 -26.27 -10.64
C THR A 461 7.82 -27.25 -11.25
N HIS A 462 8.15 -28.54 -11.20
CA HIS A 462 7.32 -29.60 -11.75
C HIS A 462 7.06 -30.65 -10.66
N HIS A 463 5.79 -30.81 -10.27
CA HIS A 463 5.35 -31.75 -9.25
C HIS A 463 4.13 -32.52 -9.76
N ASP A 464 4.12 -33.84 -9.61
CA ASP A 464 3.01 -34.73 -9.97
C ASP A 464 2.48 -34.58 -11.42
N GLY A 465 3.33 -34.19 -12.36
CA GLY A 465 2.96 -34.00 -13.77
C GLY A 465 2.41 -32.62 -14.11
N GLU A 466 2.35 -31.71 -13.14
CA GLU A 466 1.90 -30.32 -13.32
C GLU A 466 3.05 -29.32 -13.14
N TYR A 467 3.06 -28.32 -14.01
CA TYR A 467 3.99 -27.20 -13.95
C TYR A 467 3.43 -26.09 -13.06
N ASN A 468 4.18 -25.70 -12.03
CA ASN A 468 3.93 -24.44 -11.33
C ASN A 468 4.77 -23.33 -11.97
N MET A 469 4.08 -22.48 -12.74
CA MET A 469 4.65 -21.38 -13.51
C MET A 469 4.27 -20.00 -12.98
N ALA A 470 3.53 -19.91 -11.87
CA ALA A 470 2.98 -18.64 -11.38
C ALA A 470 4.04 -17.56 -11.16
N SER A 471 5.14 -17.91 -10.48
CA SER A 471 6.26 -16.99 -10.25
C SER A 471 6.99 -16.63 -11.55
N ALA A 472 7.23 -17.61 -12.42
CA ALA A 472 7.95 -17.38 -13.68
C ALA A 472 7.18 -16.42 -14.61
N ILE A 473 5.85 -16.56 -14.69
CA ILE A 473 4.98 -15.66 -15.46
C ILE A 473 5.06 -14.23 -14.91
N GLU A 474 4.92 -14.07 -13.59
CA GLU A 474 4.95 -12.74 -12.98
C GLU A 474 6.31 -12.07 -13.18
N TRP A 475 7.42 -12.79 -12.97
CA TRP A 475 8.75 -12.23 -13.20
C TRP A 475 9.03 -11.92 -14.68
N MET A 476 8.52 -12.74 -15.60
CA MET A 476 8.63 -12.45 -17.03
C MET A 476 7.84 -11.19 -17.40
N LYS A 477 6.65 -11.00 -16.84
CA LYS A 477 5.86 -9.77 -16.99
C LYS A 477 6.65 -8.55 -16.47
N GLN A 478 7.27 -8.65 -15.30
CA GLN A 478 8.10 -7.55 -14.75
C GLN A 478 9.30 -7.23 -15.66
N CYS A 479 9.96 -8.24 -16.24
CA CYS A 479 11.05 -8.03 -17.19
C CYS A 479 10.57 -7.32 -18.47
N LEU A 480 9.41 -7.69 -19.01
CA LEU A 480 8.83 -7.07 -20.19
C LEU A 480 8.35 -5.63 -19.95
N LEU A 481 7.76 -5.36 -18.78
CA LEU A 481 7.37 -4.00 -18.38
C LEU A 481 8.60 -3.09 -18.30
N LEU A 482 9.66 -3.55 -17.63
CA LEU A 482 10.90 -2.78 -17.52
C LEU A 482 11.61 -2.63 -18.89
N ALA A 483 11.51 -3.63 -19.77
CA ALA A 483 12.00 -3.52 -21.14
C ALA A 483 11.25 -2.42 -21.91
N ALA A 484 9.92 -2.37 -21.79
CA ALA A 484 9.10 -1.34 -22.43
C ALA A 484 9.44 0.07 -21.90
N ASP A 485 9.59 0.23 -20.58
CA ASP A 485 10.00 1.48 -19.95
C ASP A 485 11.38 1.97 -20.43
N TRP A 486 12.27 1.04 -20.77
CA TRP A 486 13.61 1.33 -21.32
C TRP A 486 13.67 1.37 -22.84
N SER A 487 12.52 1.27 -23.53
CA SER A 487 12.43 1.21 -24.99
C SER A 487 13.25 0.06 -25.61
N ILE A 488 13.35 -1.07 -24.92
CA ILE A 488 14.00 -2.30 -25.37
C ILE A 488 12.96 -3.21 -26.04
N ALA A 489 13.31 -3.76 -27.20
CA ALA A 489 12.43 -4.70 -27.90
C ALA A 489 12.15 -5.94 -27.03
N ALA A 490 10.92 -6.46 -27.09
CA ALA A 490 10.54 -7.68 -26.36
C ALA A 490 11.15 -8.97 -26.94
N ASP A 491 11.52 -8.96 -28.23
CA ASP A 491 11.96 -10.16 -28.96
C ASP A 491 13.21 -10.85 -28.36
N PRO A 492 14.30 -10.13 -27.99
CA PRO A 492 15.44 -10.74 -27.33
C PRO A 492 15.08 -11.45 -26.00
N LEU A 493 14.13 -10.88 -25.23
CA LEU A 493 13.70 -11.44 -23.96
C LEU A 493 12.86 -12.71 -24.18
N ARG A 494 11.93 -12.71 -25.15
CA ARG A 494 11.13 -13.90 -25.50
C ARG A 494 12.00 -15.02 -26.07
N ARG A 495 12.98 -14.67 -26.91
CA ARG A 495 13.96 -15.62 -27.41
C ARG A 495 14.76 -16.25 -26.27
N GLN A 496 15.20 -15.45 -25.30
CA GLN A 496 15.87 -15.96 -24.10
C GLN A 496 14.96 -16.86 -23.28
N GLN A 497 13.69 -16.48 -23.06
CA GLN A 497 12.73 -17.32 -22.36
C GLN A 497 12.55 -18.68 -23.04
N CYS A 498 12.34 -18.70 -24.35
CA CYS A 498 12.23 -19.91 -25.16
C CYS A 498 13.51 -20.77 -25.05
N TYR A 499 14.68 -20.16 -25.24
CA TYR A 499 15.98 -20.82 -25.07
C TYR A 499 16.12 -21.48 -23.68
N GLU A 500 15.78 -20.75 -22.61
CA GLU A 500 15.90 -21.19 -21.23
C GLU A 500 14.91 -22.31 -20.86
N LEU A 501 13.72 -22.34 -21.49
CA LEU A 501 12.74 -23.42 -21.33
C LEU A 501 13.28 -24.72 -21.93
N TYR A 502 13.78 -24.67 -23.17
CA TYR A 502 14.45 -25.83 -23.78
C TYR A 502 15.73 -26.20 -23.01
N ALA A 503 16.56 -25.25 -22.59
CA ALA A 503 17.77 -25.59 -21.82
C ALA A 503 17.45 -26.37 -20.53
N ARG A 504 16.25 -26.20 -19.94
CA ARG A 504 15.77 -26.91 -18.74
C ARG A 504 14.89 -28.13 -19.02
N GLY A 505 14.65 -28.49 -20.27
CA GLY A 505 13.79 -29.61 -20.64
C GLY A 505 12.28 -29.34 -20.53
N HIS A 506 11.87 -28.07 -20.49
CA HIS A 506 10.47 -27.65 -20.48
C HIS A 506 9.94 -27.43 -21.91
N ASP A 507 10.12 -28.42 -22.78
CA ASP A 507 10.00 -28.27 -24.25
C ASP A 507 8.61 -27.83 -24.68
N ARG A 508 7.56 -28.42 -24.10
CA ARG A 508 6.16 -28.04 -24.35
C ARG A 508 5.89 -26.57 -24.04
N LEU A 509 6.43 -26.06 -22.92
CA LEU A 509 6.33 -24.64 -22.58
C LEU A 509 7.16 -23.79 -23.55
N GLY A 510 8.31 -24.29 -24.00
CA GLY A 510 9.15 -23.64 -25.01
C GLY A 510 8.44 -23.46 -26.35
N GLU A 511 7.67 -24.45 -26.80
CA GLU A 511 6.84 -24.41 -28.01
C GLU A 511 5.74 -23.34 -27.92
N GLU A 512 5.07 -23.21 -26.76
CA GLU A 512 4.07 -22.16 -26.54
C GLU A 512 4.67 -20.75 -26.68
N VAL A 513 5.87 -20.55 -26.13
CA VAL A 513 6.57 -19.25 -26.20
C VAL A 513 7.10 -18.97 -27.61
N LEU A 514 7.52 -20.01 -28.34
CA LEU A 514 8.11 -19.90 -29.68
C LEU A 514 7.23 -19.12 -30.66
N VAL A 515 5.90 -19.25 -30.57
CA VAL A 515 4.93 -18.54 -31.43
C VAL A 515 5.04 -17.02 -31.30
N SER A 516 5.58 -16.52 -30.19
CA SER A 516 5.73 -15.09 -29.90
C SER A 516 7.12 -14.51 -30.26
N VAL A 517 8.02 -15.34 -30.80
CA VAL A 517 9.38 -14.96 -31.21
C VAL A 517 9.40 -14.57 -32.68
N ASN A 518 9.89 -13.36 -32.98
CA ASN A 518 9.98 -12.83 -34.33
C ASN A 518 11.27 -13.28 -35.03
N ASN A 519 12.41 -13.25 -34.33
CA ASN A 519 13.69 -13.65 -34.91
C ASN A 519 13.92 -15.16 -34.76
N THR A 520 13.18 -15.94 -35.55
CA THR A 520 13.19 -17.41 -35.55
C THR A 520 14.53 -18.00 -35.97
N SER A 521 15.22 -17.39 -36.95
CA SER A 521 16.53 -17.83 -37.43
C SER A 521 17.59 -17.79 -36.32
N ALA A 522 17.66 -16.68 -35.56
CA ALA A 522 18.56 -16.56 -34.42
C ALA A 522 18.21 -17.54 -33.29
N LEU A 523 16.91 -17.73 -32.99
CA LEU A 523 16.46 -18.73 -32.02
C LEU A 523 16.85 -20.14 -32.45
N GLY A 524 16.63 -20.51 -33.72
CA GLY A 524 16.98 -21.82 -34.27
C GLY A 524 18.46 -22.14 -34.11
N CYS A 525 19.35 -21.15 -34.31
CA CYS A 525 20.78 -21.32 -34.06
C CYS A 525 21.10 -21.59 -32.57
N GLN A 526 20.41 -20.91 -31.66
CA GLN A 526 20.56 -21.12 -30.22
C GLN A 526 20.04 -22.49 -29.79
N LEU A 527 18.86 -22.89 -30.27
CA LEU A 527 18.24 -24.18 -29.97
C LEU A 527 19.00 -25.36 -30.57
N LEU A 528 19.65 -25.19 -31.74
CA LEU A 528 20.56 -26.19 -32.28
C LEU A 528 21.71 -26.48 -31.30
N THR A 529 22.23 -25.44 -30.66
CA THR A 529 23.26 -25.59 -29.62
C THR A 529 22.74 -26.36 -28.41
N VAL A 530 21.50 -26.10 -27.97
CA VAL A 530 20.84 -26.86 -26.88
C VAL A 530 20.69 -28.33 -27.25
N ALA A 531 20.20 -28.64 -28.44
CA ALA A 531 20.04 -30.02 -28.90
C ALA A 531 21.38 -30.77 -28.94
N GLY A 532 22.44 -30.11 -29.44
CA GLY A 532 23.80 -30.65 -29.42
C GLY A 532 24.32 -30.91 -28.00
N LEU A 533 24.04 -30.02 -27.06
CA LEU A 533 24.45 -30.16 -25.65
C LEU A 533 23.68 -31.29 -24.93
N ARG A 534 22.37 -31.42 -25.13
CA ARG A 534 21.58 -32.55 -24.61
C ARG A 534 22.12 -33.90 -25.10
N LEU A 535 22.47 -33.96 -26.39
CA LEU A 535 23.09 -35.15 -26.96
C LEU A 535 24.48 -35.39 -26.36
N LYS A 536 25.30 -34.35 -26.20
CA LYS A 536 26.62 -34.42 -25.54
C LYS A 536 26.52 -35.02 -24.13
N LEU A 537 25.52 -34.59 -23.35
CA LEU A 537 25.25 -35.11 -22.01
C LEU A 537 24.83 -36.58 -22.05
N SER A 538 23.96 -36.95 -23.00
CA SER A 538 23.53 -38.33 -23.21
C SER A 538 24.68 -39.27 -23.65
N MET A 539 25.71 -38.71 -24.31
CA MET A 539 26.95 -39.38 -24.73
C MET A 539 28.04 -39.44 -23.63
N GLY A 540 27.71 -39.11 -22.38
CA GLY A 540 28.63 -39.16 -21.23
C GLY A 540 29.26 -40.54 -21.01
N GLU A 541 30.12 -40.67 -20.00
CA GLU A 541 30.92 -41.89 -19.76
C GLU A 541 30.09 -43.18 -19.66
N SER A 542 28.83 -43.06 -19.22
CA SER A 542 27.86 -44.14 -19.07
C SER A 542 27.37 -44.74 -20.39
N ASN A 543 27.51 -44.05 -21.52
CA ASN A 543 26.93 -44.47 -22.81
C ASN A 543 27.95 -44.40 -23.97
N ARG A 544 29.06 -45.12 -23.80
CA ARG A 544 30.14 -45.20 -24.81
C ARG A 544 29.65 -45.73 -26.17
N GLN A 545 28.64 -46.60 -26.18
CA GLN A 545 28.04 -47.14 -27.40
C GLN A 545 27.36 -46.05 -28.23
N LEU A 546 26.59 -45.16 -27.61
CA LEU A 546 25.97 -44.01 -28.29
C LEU A 546 27.02 -43.10 -28.91
N LYS A 547 28.12 -42.85 -28.17
CA LYS A 547 29.25 -42.04 -28.64
C LYS A 547 29.92 -42.65 -29.88
N GLU A 548 30.15 -43.96 -29.88
CA GLU A 548 30.71 -44.67 -31.02
C GLU A 548 29.76 -44.63 -32.22
N GLN A 549 28.46 -44.87 -32.02
CA GLN A 549 27.46 -44.81 -33.10
C GLN A 549 27.44 -43.45 -33.82
N ILE A 550 27.43 -42.35 -33.08
CA ILE A 550 27.44 -41.00 -33.65
C ILE A 550 28.72 -40.73 -34.43
N ALA A 551 29.88 -41.14 -33.90
CA ALA A 551 31.16 -41.00 -34.58
C ALA A 551 31.23 -41.79 -35.90
N HIS A 552 30.57 -42.95 -35.97
CA HIS A 552 30.47 -43.75 -37.20
C HIS A 552 29.50 -43.13 -38.23
N MET A 553 28.43 -42.48 -37.77
CA MET A 553 27.45 -41.85 -38.67
C MET A 553 27.97 -40.55 -39.28
N SER A 554 28.60 -39.68 -38.48
CA SER A 554 29.11 -38.40 -38.96
C SER A 554 30.30 -37.89 -38.14
N PRO A 555 31.53 -37.95 -38.70
CA PRO A 555 32.70 -37.36 -38.07
C PRO A 555 32.56 -35.84 -37.85
N ALA A 556 31.85 -35.15 -38.75
CA ALA A 556 31.58 -33.72 -38.64
C ALA A 556 30.70 -33.41 -37.43
N LEU A 557 29.64 -34.20 -37.20
CA LEU A 557 28.76 -34.05 -36.05
C LEU A 557 29.50 -34.33 -34.74
N SER A 558 30.30 -35.40 -34.69
CA SER A 558 31.11 -35.73 -33.51
C SER A 558 32.11 -34.62 -33.16
N THR A 559 32.74 -34.00 -34.16
CA THR A 559 33.69 -32.89 -33.97
C THR A 559 32.99 -31.63 -33.49
N TRP A 560 31.81 -31.33 -34.03
CA TRP A 560 31.01 -30.20 -33.61
C TRP A 560 30.56 -30.35 -32.15
N ILE A 561 29.96 -31.49 -31.78
CA ILE A 561 29.51 -31.78 -30.40
C ILE A 561 30.67 -31.68 -29.40
N SER A 562 31.85 -32.22 -29.74
CA SER A 562 33.02 -32.12 -28.85
C SER A 562 33.48 -30.68 -28.62
N ASN A 563 33.30 -29.81 -29.61
CA ASN A 563 33.71 -28.41 -29.57
C ASN A 563 32.64 -27.47 -28.97
N LEU A 564 31.46 -27.97 -28.62
CA LEU A 564 30.44 -27.17 -27.94
C LEU A 564 30.92 -26.73 -26.55
N ASN A 565 30.81 -25.43 -26.28
CA ASN A 565 31.06 -24.85 -24.96
C ASN A 565 30.11 -25.47 -23.93
N GLU A 566 30.62 -25.81 -22.75
CA GLU A 566 29.81 -26.34 -21.67
C GLU A 566 28.93 -25.23 -21.08
N VAL A 567 27.66 -25.24 -21.45
CA VAL A 567 26.59 -24.43 -20.88
C VAL A 567 25.64 -25.38 -20.14
N PRO A 568 25.13 -25.03 -18.95
CA PRO A 568 24.22 -25.89 -18.21
C PRO A 568 22.95 -26.15 -19.02
N VAL A 569 22.69 -27.44 -19.28
CA VAL A 569 21.48 -27.96 -19.90
C VAL A 569 21.04 -29.17 -19.07
N GLU A 570 19.75 -29.31 -18.81
CA GLU A 570 19.21 -30.45 -18.08
C GLU A 570 19.23 -31.73 -18.94
N PRO A 571 19.45 -32.91 -18.34
CA PRO A 571 19.35 -34.16 -19.06
C PRO A 571 17.88 -34.42 -19.45
N THR A 572 17.65 -34.73 -20.72
CA THR A 572 16.33 -35.05 -21.28
C THR A 572 16.39 -36.37 -22.03
N GLU A 573 15.24 -36.94 -22.36
CA GLU A 573 15.19 -38.15 -23.19
C GLU A 573 15.69 -37.85 -24.62
N LEU A 574 16.19 -38.89 -25.30
CA LEU A 574 16.62 -38.77 -26.70
C LEU A 574 15.43 -38.48 -27.63
N ALA A 575 14.22 -38.93 -27.27
CA ALA A 575 12.99 -38.62 -28.00
C ALA A 575 12.67 -37.13 -27.96
N ASP A 576 12.70 -36.49 -26.78
CA ASP A 576 12.50 -35.04 -26.66
C ASP A 576 13.59 -34.26 -27.41
N THR A 577 14.84 -34.76 -27.37
CA THR A 577 15.94 -34.16 -28.13
C THR A 577 15.73 -34.27 -29.64
N LEU A 578 15.15 -35.37 -30.13
CA LEU A 578 14.79 -35.55 -31.53
C LEU A 578 13.71 -34.54 -31.95
N GLU A 579 12.65 -34.39 -31.16
CA GLU A 579 11.57 -33.42 -31.41
C GLU A 579 12.11 -31.97 -31.44
N LEU A 580 13.00 -31.61 -30.51
CA LEU A 580 13.69 -30.31 -30.55
C LEU A 580 14.45 -30.10 -31.87
N VAL A 581 15.08 -31.12 -32.43
CA VAL A 581 15.81 -30.99 -33.70
C VAL A 581 14.85 -30.82 -34.89
N VAL A 582 13.66 -31.41 -34.84
CA VAL A 582 12.58 -31.15 -35.82
C VAL A 582 12.17 -29.68 -35.74
N VAL A 583 11.93 -29.15 -34.53
CA VAL A 583 11.61 -27.74 -34.31
C VAL A 583 12.74 -26.85 -34.84
N VAL A 584 14.00 -27.09 -34.46
CA VAL A 584 15.18 -26.36 -34.94
C VAL A 584 15.25 -26.35 -36.46
N SER A 585 15.02 -27.50 -37.10
CA SER A 585 15.04 -27.61 -38.55
C SER A 585 13.97 -26.73 -39.22
N SER A 586 12.80 -26.56 -38.60
CA SER A 586 11.76 -25.65 -39.10
C SER A 586 12.13 -24.17 -38.99
N LEU A 587 12.99 -23.79 -38.04
CA LEU A 587 13.33 -22.39 -37.75
C LEU A 587 14.52 -21.88 -38.58
N LEU A 588 15.40 -22.77 -39.04
CA LEU A 588 16.63 -22.43 -39.74
C LEU A 588 16.42 -22.23 -41.24
N GLU A 589 17.11 -21.23 -41.79
CA GLU A 589 17.16 -20.95 -43.22
C GLU A 589 17.80 -22.12 -44.00
N GLU A 590 17.18 -22.50 -45.13
CA GLU A 590 17.51 -23.69 -45.91
C GLU A 590 18.99 -23.80 -46.35
N ASN A 591 19.65 -22.66 -46.59
CA ASN A 591 21.02 -22.63 -47.11
C ASN A 591 22.10 -22.41 -46.03
N SER A 592 21.76 -22.49 -44.74
CA SER A 592 22.70 -22.24 -43.66
C SER A 592 23.53 -23.49 -43.29
N ASP A 593 24.78 -23.29 -42.87
CA ASP A 593 25.61 -24.38 -42.32
C ASP A 593 24.95 -25.02 -41.08
N ASN A 594 24.20 -24.22 -40.32
CA ASN A 594 23.41 -24.68 -39.18
C ASN A 594 22.28 -25.62 -39.61
N LYS A 595 21.61 -25.37 -40.75
CA LYS A 595 20.61 -26.29 -41.30
C LYS A 595 21.24 -27.63 -41.66
N ARG A 596 22.42 -27.61 -42.30
CA ARG A 596 23.17 -28.85 -42.60
C ARG A 596 23.51 -29.63 -41.34
N LEU A 597 23.96 -28.95 -40.28
CA LEU A 597 24.24 -29.59 -38.99
C LEU A 597 22.97 -30.14 -38.33
N ALA A 598 21.85 -29.40 -38.39
CA ALA A 598 20.55 -29.86 -37.90
C ALA A 598 20.08 -31.12 -38.61
N THR A 599 20.25 -31.22 -39.95
CA THR A 599 19.92 -32.44 -40.72
C THR A 599 20.78 -33.63 -40.28
N LEU A 600 22.10 -33.44 -40.13
CA LEU A 600 22.98 -34.52 -39.65
C LEU A 600 22.61 -34.99 -38.24
N LEU A 601 22.20 -34.06 -37.37
CA LEU A 601 21.76 -34.35 -36.02
C LEU A 601 20.40 -35.09 -36.02
N LEU A 602 19.47 -34.68 -36.89
CA LEU A 602 18.17 -35.31 -37.08
C LEU A 602 18.30 -36.76 -37.53
N ASP A 603 19.10 -37.00 -38.58
CA ASP A 603 19.34 -38.34 -39.12
C ASP A 603 19.98 -39.27 -38.07
N ALA A 604 20.93 -38.75 -37.30
CA ALA A 604 21.58 -39.48 -36.22
C ALA A 604 20.59 -39.88 -35.12
N LEU A 605 19.84 -38.92 -34.58
CA LEU A 605 18.88 -39.16 -33.50
C LEU A 605 17.73 -40.06 -33.95
N ALA A 606 17.19 -39.85 -35.15
CA ALA A 606 16.10 -40.68 -35.68
C ALA A 606 16.53 -42.14 -35.84
N HIS A 607 17.76 -42.40 -36.31
CA HIS A 607 18.28 -43.76 -36.41
C HIS A 607 18.46 -44.42 -35.03
N ILE A 608 18.90 -43.66 -34.03
CA ILE A 608 19.16 -44.15 -32.66
C ILE A 608 17.86 -44.45 -31.92
N VAL A 609 16.90 -43.51 -31.92
CA VAL A 609 15.61 -43.65 -31.23
C VAL A 609 14.81 -44.83 -31.83
N ASN A 610 14.73 -44.92 -33.16
CA ASN A 610 14.01 -46.02 -33.83
C ASN A 610 14.63 -47.41 -33.58
N ARG A 611 15.94 -47.49 -33.34
CA ARG A 611 16.60 -48.76 -32.97
C ARG A 611 16.40 -49.14 -31.50
N GLY A 612 16.29 -48.16 -30.61
CA GLY A 612 15.97 -48.39 -29.19
C GLY A 612 14.60 -49.05 -29.05
N GLU A 613 13.58 -48.51 -29.73
CA GLU A 613 12.21 -49.05 -29.72
C GLU A 613 12.09 -50.46 -30.32
N GLN A 614 13.02 -50.85 -31.19
CA GLN A 614 13.07 -52.20 -31.78
C GLN A 614 13.76 -53.24 -30.89
N ASN A 615 14.60 -52.81 -29.94
CA ASN A 615 15.30 -53.70 -29.02
C ASN A 615 14.56 -53.91 -27.68
N ASP A 616 13.62 -53.03 -27.33
CA ASP A 616 12.74 -53.15 -26.16
C ASP A 616 11.40 -53.88 -26.43
N ARG A 617 11.19 -54.33 -27.68
CA ARG A 617 10.09 -55.24 -28.09
C ARG A 617 10.63 -56.66 -28.27
#